data_AF-A0A928I6S6-F1
#
_entry.id   AF-A0A928I6S6-F1
#
_cell.length_a   1.000
_cell.length_b   1.000
_cell.length_c   1.000
_cell.angle_alpha   90.00
_cell.angle_beta   90.00
_cell.angle_gamma   90.00
#
_symmetry.space_group_name_H-M   'P 1'
#
loop_
_entity.id
_entity.type
_entity.pdbx_description
1 polymer ?
#
loop_
_entity_poly.entity_id
_entity_poly.type
_entity_poly.pdbx_seq_one_letter_code
_entity_poly.pdbx_strand_id
1 'polypeptide(L)'
;MKKNKMMRVASALLVAVLLTTCAISGTFAKYVTTVSGSDSARVATWNIGYNFAQISTFNKTYDSTVDSAEQVVAPGTSDFGTYILTGAPETDYKVTFNFTTQKEVFLGAHNYDYENEAYTGMDLNLASNYIPLTWKVTLTTPVDDADITAIGSGSCLSKGDGNTFATMSAMAAAINNTQISYDANEAAELTIKIEWSWAIGGDDKADTILGYLANDVDATNGMLKVDDPDQTLVADTDFCTNVGYTFSMTAEQVD
;
A
#
# COMPACT_ATOMS: atom_id res chain seq x y z
N MET A 1 -54.19 -99.43 -27.02
CA MET A 1 -53.43 -98.24 -26.57
C MET A 1 -54.04 -97.74 -25.26
N LYS A 2 -53.33 -97.85 -24.12
CA LYS A 2 -53.82 -97.36 -22.82
C LYS A 2 -53.97 -95.83 -22.90
N LYS A 3 -55.18 -95.32 -22.63
CA LYS A 3 -55.48 -93.89 -22.64
C LYS A 3 -54.83 -93.24 -21.42
N ASN A 4 -53.60 -92.73 -21.56
CA ASN A 4 -52.90 -92.01 -20.49
C ASN A 4 -53.50 -90.62 -20.29
N LYS A 5 -54.64 -90.57 -19.59
CA LYS A 5 -55.34 -89.31 -19.22
C LYS A 5 -54.41 -88.33 -18.52
N MET A 6 -53.42 -88.83 -17.76
CA MET A 6 -52.43 -88.03 -17.03
C MET A 6 -51.51 -87.20 -17.95
N MET A 7 -51.16 -87.73 -19.14
CA MET A 7 -50.29 -87.02 -20.09
C MET A 7 -51.00 -85.85 -20.77
N ARG A 8 -52.32 -85.98 -21.01
CA ARG A 8 -53.17 -84.88 -21.50
C ARG A 8 -53.35 -83.76 -20.48
N VAL A 9 -53.46 -84.12 -19.20
CA VAL A 9 -53.56 -83.15 -18.10
C VAL A 9 -52.22 -82.41 -17.93
N ALA A 10 -51.09 -83.13 -17.99
CA ALA A 10 -49.77 -82.52 -17.91
C ALA A 10 -49.48 -81.57 -19.08
N SER A 11 -49.88 -81.91 -20.31
CA SER A 11 -49.74 -81.00 -21.46
C SER A 11 -50.63 -79.77 -21.34
N ALA A 12 -51.86 -79.92 -20.81
CA ALA A 12 -52.75 -78.79 -20.57
C ALA A 12 -52.20 -77.86 -19.47
N LEU A 13 -51.61 -78.43 -18.42
CA LEU A 13 -50.97 -77.67 -17.34
C LEU A 13 -49.73 -76.91 -17.85
N LEU A 14 -48.91 -77.54 -18.70
CA LEU A 14 -47.75 -76.90 -19.32
C LEU A 14 -48.15 -75.69 -20.19
N VAL A 15 -49.19 -75.85 -21.01
CA VAL A 15 -49.73 -74.75 -21.83
C VAL A 15 -50.31 -73.65 -20.94
N ALA A 16 -51.00 -74.01 -19.86
CA ALA A 16 -51.51 -73.03 -18.90
C ALA A 16 -50.37 -72.25 -18.21
N VAL A 17 -49.28 -72.93 -17.81
CA VAL A 17 -48.10 -72.29 -17.20
C VAL A 17 -47.36 -71.40 -18.19
N LEU A 18 -47.25 -71.78 -19.46
CA LEU A 18 -46.68 -70.94 -20.52
C LEU A 18 -47.52 -69.69 -20.77
N LEU A 19 -48.85 -69.81 -20.79
CA LEU A 19 -49.75 -68.67 -20.98
C LEU A 19 -49.72 -67.71 -19.78
N THR A 20 -49.61 -68.21 -18.54
CA THR A 20 -49.50 -67.35 -17.35
C THR A 20 -48.12 -66.69 -17.23
N THR A 21 -47.03 -67.36 -17.64
CA THR A 21 -45.68 -66.74 -17.64
C THR A 21 -45.55 -65.64 -18.70
N CYS A 22 -46.19 -65.78 -19.87
CA CYS A 22 -46.31 -64.69 -20.85
C CYS A 22 -47.07 -63.48 -20.29
N ALA A 23 -48.13 -63.72 -19.49
CA ALA A 23 -48.91 -62.64 -18.87
C ALA A 23 -48.15 -61.91 -17.75
N ILE A 24 -47.27 -62.60 -17.01
CA ILE A 24 -46.47 -62.01 -15.90
C ILE A 24 -45.28 -61.19 -16.42
N SER A 25 -44.72 -61.54 -17.59
CA SER A 25 -43.59 -60.84 -18.20
C SER A 25 -43.91 -59.40 -18.66
N GLY A 26 -45.20 -59.08 -18.89
CA GLY A 26 -45.66 -57.77 -19.34
C GLY A 26 -46.02 -56.77 -18.24
N THR A 27 -46.14 -57.20 -16.97
CA THR A 27 -46.66 -56.35 -15.88
C THR A 27 -45.66 -55.94 -14.80
N PHE A 28 -44.37 -56.29 -14.94
CA PHE A 28 -43.33 -55.60 -14.16
C PHE A 28 -43.03 -54.26 -14.81
N ALA A 29 -43.80 -53.24 -14.43
CA ALA A 29 -43.53 -51.86 -14.82
C ALA A 29 -42.12 -51.47 -14.35
N LYS A 30 -41.22 -51.22 -15.28
CA LYS A 30 -39.88 -50.71 -15.00
C LYS A 30 -40.00 -49.21 -14.75
N TYR A 31 -40.06 -48.81 -13.48
CA TYR A 31 -40.01 -47.40 -13.11
C TYR A 31 -38.56 -46.91 -13.19
N VAL A 32 -38.25 -46.13 -14.22
CA VAL A 32 -36.99 -45.41 -14.34
C VAL A 32 -37.30 -43.94 -14.07
N THR A 33 -36.78 -43.40 -12.98
CA THR A 33 -36.87 -41.97 -12.68
C THR A 33 -35.52 -41.33 -13.03
N THR A 34 -35.48 -40.54 -14.10
CA THR A 34 -34.31 -39.74 -14.47
C THR A 34 -34.56 -38.28 -14.11
N VAL A 35 -33.70 -37.72 -13.27
CA VAL A 35 -33.60 -36.28 -13.04
C VAL A 35 -32.35 -35.79 -13.76
N SER A 36 -32.51 -34.79 -14.60
CA SER A 36 -31.42 -34.02 -15.18
C SER A 36 -31.52 -32.59 -14.66
N GLY A 37 -30.42 -32.06 -14.16
CA GLY A 37 -30.26 -30.66 -13.78
C GLY A 37 -29.02 -30.11 -14.49
N SER A 38 -29.13 -28.88 -14.97
CA SER A 38 -28.01 -28.12 -15.52
C SER A 38 -27.73 -26.96 -14.57
N ASP A 39 -26.48 -26.82 -14.17
CA ASP A 39 -26.01 -25.70 -13.37
C ASP A 39 -25.01 -24.89 -14.20
N SER A 40 -24.98 -23.58 -13.99
CA SER A 40 -24.04 -22.67 -14.63
C SER A 40 -23.54 -21.69 -13.59
N ALA A 41 -22.25 -21.76 -13.31
CA ALA A 41 -21.53 -20.78 -12.50
C ALA A 41 -20.63 -19.92 -13.40
N ARG A 42 -20.48 -18.64 -13.05
CA ARG A 42 -19.47 -17.75 -13.63
C ARG A 42 -18.38 -17.49 -12.59
N VAL A 43 -17.16 -17.21 -13.05
CA VAL A 43 -16.04 -16.79 -12.19
C VAL A 43 -16.29 -15.37 -11.68
N ALA A 44 -15.90 -15.08 -10.44
CA ALA A 44 -16.00 -13.76 -9.85
C ALA A 44 -15.12 -12.74 -10.60
N THR A 45 -15.59 -11.50 -10.66
CA THR A 45 -14.93 -10.40 -11.37
C THR A 45 -13.92 -9.69 -10.48
N TRP A 46 -12.71 -9.46 -10.99
CA TRP A 46 -11.67 -8.66 -10.35
C TRP A 46 -11.47 -7.34 -11.12
N ASN A 47 -11.76 -6.21 -10.49
CA ASN A 47 -11.84 -4.89 -11.14
C ASN A 47 -11.11 -3.76 -10.37
N ILE A 48 -9.95 -4.05 -9.77
CA ILE A 48 -9.13 -3.03 -9.10
C ILE A 48 -8.45 -2.11 -10.13
N GLY A 49 -8.55 -0.80 -9.90
CA GLY A 49 -7.91 0.27 -10.66
C GLY A 49 -7.05 1.16 -9.77
N TYR A 50 -5.95 1.67 -10.33
CA TYR A 50 -5.02 2.57 -9.65
C TYR A 50 -4.98 3.90 -10.39
N ASN A 51 -5.09 5.00 -9.65
CA ASN A 51 -4.97 6.34 -10.20
C ASN A 51 -4.05 7.20 -9.33
N PHE A 52 -3.33 8.10 -9.97
CA PHE A 52 -2.44 9.05 -9.34
C PHE A 52 -2.96 10.45 -9.65
N ALA A 53 -3.63 11.08 -8.68
CA ALA A 53 -4.21 12.40 -8.88
C ALA A 53 -3.15 13.52 -8.90
N GLN A 54 -2.10 13.37 -8.07
CA GLN A 54 -0.97 14.29 -8.02
C GLN A 54 0.30 13.53 -7.62
N ILE A 55 1.32 13.50 -8.50
CA ILE A 55 2.60 12.79 -8.28
C ILE A 55 3.73 13.77 -7.93
N SER A 56 3.63 15.04 -8.33
CA SER A 56 4.68 16.03 -8.10
C SER A 56 4.61 16.56 -6.68
N THR A 57 5.13 15.77 -5.73
CA THR A 57 5.23 16.16 -4.31
C THR A 57 6.38 17.13 -4.07
N PHE A 58 7.29 17.31 -5.04
CA PHE A 58 8.45 18.17 -4.90
C PHE A 58 8.60 19.01 -6.16
N ASN A 59 8.55 20.32 -6.01
CA ASN A 59 8.79 21.22 -7.12
C ASN A 59 10.30 21.34 -7.38
N LYS A 60 10.70 21.36 -8.65
CA LYS A 60 12.11 21.57 -9.04
C LYS A 60 12.52 23.04 -9.00
N THR A 61 11.54 23.94 -8.87
CA THR A 61 11.73 25.39 -8.83
C THR A 61 10.74 26.00 -7.86
N TYR A 62 11.21 26.72 -6.84
CA TYR A 62 10.35 27.52 -5.97
C TYR A 62 10.35 28.99 -6.47
N ASP A 63 9.23 29.70 -6.28
CA ASP A 63 9.09 31.09 -6.72
C ASP A 63 10.11 31.99 -6.03
N SER A 64 10.76 32.84 -6.82
CA SER A 64 11.71 33.90 -6.46
C SER A 64 11.22 34.94 -5.44
N THR A 65 10.01 34.82 -4.91
CA THR A 65 9.53 35.65 -3.77
C THR A 65 10.33 35.44 -2.48
N VAL A 66 11.22 34.46 -2.44
CA VAL A 66 12.27 34.35 -1.42
C VAL A 66 13.40 35.29 -1.81
N ASP A 67 13.23 36.59 -1.53
CA ASP A 67 14.29 37.57 -1.68
C ASP A 67 15.31 37.34 -0.57
N SER A 68 16.45 36.77 -0.92
CA SER A 68 17.58 36.72 -0.03
C SER A 68 18.86 36.80 -0.82
N ALA A 69 19.67 37.78 -0.45
CA ALA A 69 21.08 37.86 -0.82
C ALA A 69 21.89 36.66 -0.27
N GLU A 70 21.28 35.79 0.56
CA GLU A 70 21.84 34.57 1.11
C GLU A 70 21.22 33.33 0.43
N GLN A 71 21.96 32.23 0.44
CA GLN A 71 21.58 30.95 -0.13
C GLN A 71 20.44 30.29 0.67
N VAL A 72 19.18 30.68 0.41
CA VAL A 72 18.02 30.23 1.19
C VAL A 72 17.51 28.86 0.72
N VAL A 73 17.49 27.91 1.64
CA VAL A 73 16.53 26.79 1.62
C VAL A 73 15.31 27.24 2.42
N ALA A 74 14.10 26.80 2.04
CA ALA A 74 12.87 27.52 2.35
C ALA A 74 12.03 26.89 3.50
N PRO A 75 12.25 27.32 4.77
CA PRO A 75 11.29 27.16 5.86
C PRO A 75 9.89 27.59 5.49
N GLY A 76 8.89 26.84 5.96
CA GLY A 76 7.48 27.11 5.65
C GLY A 76 7.04 26.68 4.27
N THR A 77 7.88 25.96 3.50
CA THR A 77 7.43 25.25 2.31
C THR A 77 6.75 23.93 2.66
N SER A 78 5.73 23.58 1.89
CA SER A 78 4.98 22.33 2.05
C SER A 78 4.38 21.93 0.71
N ASP A 79 4.28 20.64 0.46
CA ASP A 79 3.63 20.10 -0.73
C ASP A 79 3.13 18.66 -0.45
N PHE A 80 2.43 18.05 -1.41
CA PHE A 80 1.77 16.76 -1.22
C PHE A 80 1.66 15.90 -2.49
N GLY A 81 1.53 14.59 -2.28
CA GLY A 81 1.15 13.60 -3.28
C GLY A 81 -0.17 12.93 -2.92
N THR A 82 -0.96 12.52 -3.92
CA THR A 82 -2.26 11.83 -3.71
C THR A 82 -2.38 10.59 -4.58
N TYR A 83 -2.65 9.46 -3.92
CA TYR A 83 -2.75 8.12 -4.48
C TYR A 83 -4.14 7.57 -4.26
N ILE A 84 -4.74 7.01 -5.31
CA ILE A 84 -6.13 6.55 -5.28
C ILE A 84 -6.19 5.10 -5.77
N LEU A 85 -6.88 4.25 -5.02
CA LEU A 85 -7.25 2.90 -5.41
C LEU A 85 -8.79 2.82 -5.49
N THR A 86 -9.27 2.36 -6.64
CA THR A 86 -10.69 2.21 -6.95
C THR A 86 -11.03 0.76 -7.31
N GLY A 87 -12.28 0.34 -7.14
CA GLY A 87 -12.75 -0.95 -7.64
C GLY A 87 -13.75 -1.59 -6.69
N ALA A 88 -14.46 -2.61 -7.12
CA ALA A 88 -15.38 -3.38 -6.29
C ALA A 88 -15.35 -4.86 -6.72
N PRO A 89 -14.31 -5.62 -6.32
CA PRO A 89 -14.19 -7.04 -6.64
C PRO A 89 -15.40 -7.84 -6.13
N GLU A 90 -15.80 -8.88 -6.84
CA GLU A 90 -16.88 -9.79 -6.40
C GLU A 90 -16.42 -10.80 -5.33
N THR A 91 -15.21 -10.64 -4.79
CA THR A 91 -14.56 -11.50 -3.78
C THR A 91 -13.99 -10.64 -2.67
N ASP A 92 -13.88 -11.18 -1.47
CA ASP A 92 -13.19 -10.51 -0.36
C ASP A 92 -11.74 -10.22 -0.74
N TYR A 93 -11.22 -9.10 -0.27
CA TYR A 93 -9.86 -8.70 -0.59
C TYR A 93 -9.25 -7.82 0.51
N LYS A 94 -7.93 -7.78 0.52
CA LYS A 94 -7.14 -6.92 1.39
C LYS A 94 -6.28 -5.99 0.56
N VAL A 95 -6.10 -4.76 1.05
CA VAL A 95 -5.16 -3.79 0.50
C VAL A 95 -4.01 -3.61 1.49
N THR A 96 -2.78 -3.77 0.99
CA THR A 96 -1.55 -3.50 1.73
C THR A 96 -0.77 -2.39 1.05
N PHE A 97 0.08 -1.73 1.84
CA PHE A 97 0.90 -0.60 1.39
C PHE A 97 2.38 -0.95 1.49
N ASN A 98 3.15 -0.40 0.56
CA ASN A 98 4.61 -0.41 0.65
C ASN A 98 5.16 0.99 0.34
N PHE A 99 5.95 1.50 1.26
CA PHE A 99 6.62 2.77 1.24
C PHE A 99 8.11 2.53 1.53
N THR A 100 8.95 2.93 0.59
CA THR A 100 10.40 2.82 0.68
C THR A 100 11.02 4.21 0.70
N THR A 101 11.74 4.51 1.77
CA THR A 101 12.56 5.71 1.92
C THR A 101 13.76 5.64 0.98
N GLN A 102 13.96 6.65 0.14
CA GLN A 102 15.15 6.76 -0.72
C GLN A 102 16.09 7.87 -0.24
N LYS A 103 15.53 9.06 0.03
CA LYS A 103 16.25 10.25 0.50
C LYS A 103 15.37 11.03 1.46
N GLU A 104 15.95 11.50 2.55
CA GLU A 104 15.32 12.39 3.53
C GLU A 104 16.26 13.56 3.78
N VAL A 105 15.72 14.77 3.87
CA VAL A 105 16.54 15.96 4.16
C VAL A 105 17.02 15.88 5.60
N PHE A 106 18.34 15.99 5.81
CA PHE A 106 18.91 16.04 7.14
C PHE A 106 20.26 16.78 7.17
N LEU A 107 20.61 17.27 8.35
CA LEU A 107 21.96 17.68 8.71
C LEU A 107 22.43 16.80 9.90
N GLY A 108 23.59 16.18 9.77
CA GLY A 108 24.12 15.24 10.76
C GLY A 108 24.47 15.87 12.11
N ALA A 109 24.61 15.03 13.13
CA ALA A 109 25.05 15.47 14.45
C ALA A 109 26.57 15.75 14.47
N HIS A 110 26.96 16.98 14.15
CA HIS A 110 28.35 17.41 14.16
C HIS A 110 28.53 18.82 14.75
N ASN A 111 29.80 19.14 15.03
CA ASN A 111 30.26 20.51 15.18
C ASN A 111 30.58 21.07 13.80
N TYR A 112 29.88 22.14 13.44
CA TYR A 112 30.05 22.87 12.19
C TYR A 112 30.78 24.18 12.48
N ASP A 113 31.81 24.45 11.69
CA ASP A 113 32.50 25.74 11.63
C ASP A 113 32.75 26.07 10.16
N TYR A 114 32.98 27.34 9.88
CA TYR A 114 33.21 27.86 8.56
C TYR A 114 34.57 28.55 8.50
N GLU A 115 35.50 28.02 7.72
CA GLU A 115 36.92 28.46 7.73
C GLU A 115 37.17 29.83 7.11
N ASN A 116 36.20 30.40 6.38
CA ASN A 116 36.41 31.66 5.68
C ASN A 116 35.88 32.86 6.48
N GLU A 117 36.79 33.80 6.77
CA GLU A 117 36.56 35.00 7.62
C GLU A 117 35.38 35.88 7.17
N ALA A 118 34.89 35.73 5.93
CA ALA A 118 33.72 36.44 5.42
C ALA A 118 32.38 35.99 6.04
N TYR A 119 32.33 34.85 6.74
CA TYR A 119 31.09 34.27 7.28
C TYR A 119 31.20 33.86 8.75
N THR A 120 31.91 34.67 9.54
CA THR A 120 32.07 34.52 10.99
C THR A 120 30.71 34.49 11.71
N GLY A 121 30.43 33.43 12.50
CA GLY A 121 29.24 33.34 13.36
C GLY A 121 28.26 32.17 13.08
N MET A 122 28.58 31.29 12.13
CA MET A 122 27.76 30.11 11.80
C MET A 122 28.05 28.86 12.63
N ASP A 123 28.89 28.97 13.66
CA ASP A 123 29.22 27.85 14.55
C ASP A 123 27.95 27.21 15.09
N LEU A 124 27.81 25.91 14.87
CA LEU A 124 26.66 25.13 15.29
C LEU A 124 27.13 23.79 15.86
N ASN A 125 26.66 23.49 17.07
CA ASN A 125 26.83 22.17 17.68
C ASN A 125 25.48 21.45 17.61
N LEU A 126 25.39 20.41 16.79
CA LEU A 126 24.23 19.53 16.74
C LEU A 126 24.51 18.25 17.54
N ALA A 127 23.84 18.10 18.69
CA ALA A 127 23.91 16.89 19.50
C ALA A 127 23.14 15.70 18.89
N SER A 128 22.25 15.97 17.94
CA SER A 128 21.47 14.98 17.19
C SER A 128 21.23 15.48 15.77
N ASN A 129 20.92 14.56 14.85
CA ASN A 129 20.58 14.94 13.48
C ASN A 129 19.43 15.95 13.46
N TYR A 130 19.60 17.01 12.70
CA TYR A 130 18.55 17.96 12.40
C TYR A 130 17.76 17.47 11.19
N ILE A 131 16.45 17.25 11.37
CA ILE A 131 15.52 16.78 10.34
C ILE A 131 14.38 17.80 10.26
N PRO A 132 14.40 18.71 9.27
CA PRO A 132 13.47 19.84 9.22
C PRO A 132 12.06 19.48 8.72
N LEU A 133 11.92 18.32 8.08
CA LEU A 133 10.66 17.90 7.46
C LEU A 133 9.77 17.15 8.45
N THR A 134 8.52 17.58 8.54
CA THR A 134 7.44 16.83 9.18
C THR A 134 6.52 16.25 8.11
N TRP A 135 5.93 15.10 8.40
CA TRP A 135 5.10 14.35 7.46
C TRP A 135 3.70 14.16 8.02
N LYS A 136 2.70 14.25 7.15
CA LYS A 136 1.29 13.98 7.47
C LYS A 136 0.72 13.01 6.44
N VAL A 137 0.03 11.98 6.92
CA VAL A 137 -0.67 11.01 6.06
C VAL A 137 -2.16 11.08 6.33
N THR A 138 -2.93 11.42 5.30
CA THR A 138 -4.38 11.35 5.34
C THR A 138 -4.84 10.07 4.65
N LEU A 139 -5.51 9.20 5.40
CA LEU A 139 -6.09 7.96 4.90
C LEU A 139 -7.61 8.12 4.81
N THR A 140 -8.17 8.07 3.61
CA THR A 140 -9.61 8.15 3.38
C THR A 140 -10.12 6.85 2.78
N THR A 141 -11.19 6.32 3.37
CA THR A 141 -11.92 5.13 2.91
C THR A 141 -13.39 5.52 2.70
N PRO A 142 -14.13 4.83 1.81
CA PRO A 142 -15.53 5.17 1.52
C PRO A 142 -16.46 4.83 2.69
N VAL A 143 -16.07 3.86 3.52
CA VAL A 143 -16.83 3.44 4.70
C VAL A 143 -16.24 4.04 5.98
N ASP A 144 -17.11 4.38 6.92
CA ASP A 144 -16.73 4.98 8.21
C ASP A 144 -16.05 3.99 9.15
N ASP A 145 -16.51 2.74 9.15
CA ASP A 145 -15.96 1.66 9.97
C ASP A 145 -15.04 0.74 9.13
N ALA A 146 -14.16 1.32 8.33
CA ALA A 146 -13.20 0.54 7.54
C ALA A 146 -12.35 -0.35 8.46
N ASP A 147 -12.18 -1.62 8.09
CA ASP A 147 -11.36 -2.59 8.83
C ASP A 147 -9.86 -2.33 8.59
N ILE A 148 -9.34 -1.31 9.26
CA ILE A 148 -7.94 -0.92 9.22
C ILE A 148 -7.19 -1.62 10.35
N THR A 149 -6.22 -2.46 10.00
CA THR A 149 -5.49 -3.28 10.97
C THR A 149 -3.98 -3.22 10.76
N ALA A 150 -3.24 -3.59 11.81
CA ALA A 150 -1.80 -3.72 11.76
C ALA A 150 -1.40 -5.11 11.23
N ILE A 151 -0.48 -5.17 10.27
CA ILE A 151 0.06 -6.44 9.72
C ILE A 151 0.93 -7.15 10.77
N GLY A 152 1.67 -6.39 11.58
CA GLY A 152 2.55 -6.89 12.63
C GLY A 152 2.54 -6.04 13.88
N SER A 153 3.62 -6.15 14.67
CA SER A 153 3.77 -5.39 15.91
C SER A 153 4.05 -3.91 15.60
N GLY A 154 3.22 -3.01 16.10
CA GLY A 154 3.40 -1.57 15.95
C GLY A 154 2.08 -0.85 15.68
N SER A 155 2.13 0.46 15.56
CA SER A 155 0.97 1.26 15.13
C SER A 155 0.82 1.18 13.61
N CYS A 156 -0.41 1.10 13.13
CA CYS A 156 -0.78 1.34 11.73
C CYS A 156 -1.40 2.73 11.61
N LEU A 157 -1.71 3.15 10.38
CA LEU A 157 -2.45 4.38 10.12
C LEU A 157 -3.87 4.29 10.67
N SER A 158 -4.41 5.45 11.01
CA SER A 158 -5.83 5.65 11.32
C SER A 158 -6.54 6.36 10.17
N LYS A 159 -7.84 6.13 10.01
CA LYS A 159 -8.68 6.91 9.08
C LYS A 159 -8.62 8.39 9.44
N GLY A 160 -8.62 9.24 8.41
CA GLY A 160 -8.58 10.69 8.54
C GLY A 160 -7.16 11.23 8.51
N ASP A 161 -6.98 12.42 9.07
CA ASP A 161 -5.79 13.25 8.89
C ASP A 161 -4.91 13.32 10.16
N GLY A 162 -5.21 12.49 11.17
CA GLY A 162 -4.50 12.47 12.45
C GLY A 162 -3.10 11.83 12.44
N ASN A 163 -2.65 11.29 11.31
CA ASN A 163 -1.36 10.60 11.24
C ASN A 163 -0.24 11.60 10.93
N THR A 164 0.55 11.96 11.94
CA THR A 164 1.69 12.88 11.82
C THR A 164 2.98 12.22 12.27
N PHE A 165 4.09 12.48 11.56
CA PHE A 165 5.39 11.86 11.79
C PHE A 165 6.51 12.89 11.71
N ALA A 166 7.49 12.77 12.61
CA ALA A 166 8.68 13.61 12.63
C ALA A 166 9.77 13.17 11.64
N THR A 167 9.69 11.94 11.12
CA THR A 167 10.64 11.40 10.15
C THR A 167 9.93 10.55 9.11
N MET A 168 10.50 10.50 7.91
CA MET A 168 10.01 9.68 6.81
C MET A 168 10.11 8.18 7.14
N SER A 169 11.12 7.79 7.93
CA SER A 169 11.27 6.41 8.45
C SER A 169 10.11 6.01 9.37
N ALA A 170 9.70 6.88 10.30
CA ALA A 170 8.56 6.61 11.18
C ALA A 170 7.24 6.53 10.40
N MET A 171 7.06 7.41 9.42
CA MET A 171 5.92 7.35 8.49
C MET A 171 5.92 6.04 7.70
N ALA A 172 7.05 5.65 7.12
CA ALA A 172 7.20 4.42 6.35
C ALA A 172 6.82 3.19 7.19
N ALA A 173 7.26 3.14 8.45
CA ALA A 173 6.91 2.06 9.37
C ALA A 173 5.38 1.95 9.58
N ALA A 174 4.69 3.07 9.79
CA ALA A 174 3.24 3.08 9.96
C ALA A 174 2.50 2.68 8.67
N ILE A 175 2.89 3.23 7.51
CA ILE A 175 2.31 2.89 6.21
C ILE A 175 2.47 1.40 5.93
N ASN A 176 3.69 0.87 6.04
CA ASN A 176 4.00 -0.53 5.73
C ASN A 176 3.34 -1.52 6.68
N ASN A 177 2.99 -1.07 7.89
CA ASN A 177 2.29 -1.89 8.86
C ASN A 177 0.76 -1.81 8.71
N THR A 178 0.23 -1.03 7.77
CA THR A 178 -1.22 -0.87 7.59
C THR A 178 -1.77 -1.86 6.57
N GLN A 179 -2.92 -2.45 6.90
CA GLN A 179 -3.74 -3.23 6.00
C GLN A 179 -5.20 -2.79 6.12
N ILE A 180 -5.95 -2.89 5.02
CA ILE A 180 -7.39 -2.66 5.02
C ILE A 180 -8.09 -3.87 4.40
N SER A 181 -9.09 -4.43 5.09
CA SER A 181 -9.93 -5.51 4.58
C SER A 181 -11.23 -4.95 4.00
N TYR A 182 -11.71 -5.59 2.94
CA TYR A 182 -12.97 -5.26 2.28
C TYR A 182 -13.74 -6.54 1.99
N ASP A 183 -15.05 -6.51 2.21
CA ASP A 183 -15.94 -7.61 1.85
C ASP A 183 -16.23 -7.61 0.33
N ALA A 184 -16.64 -8.76 -0.20
CA ALA A 184 -17.04 -8.90 -1.58
C ALA A 184 -18.10 -7.86 -1.99
N ASN A 185 -17.88 -7.23 -3.15
CA ASN A 185 -18.68 -6.15 -3.75
C ASN A 185 -18.63 -4.81 -3.01
N GLU A 186 -17.83 -4.70 -1.95
CA GLU A 186 -17.55 -3.41 -1.35
C GLU A 186 -16.62 -2.61 -2.27
N ALA A 187 -16.95 -1.34 -2.48
CA ALA A 187 -16.10 -0.48 -3.27
C ALA A 187 -14.90 -0.05 -2.44
N ALA A 188 -13.68 -0.32 -2.93
CA ALA A 188 -12.53 0.47 -2.53
C ALA A 188 -12.62 1.82 -3.24
N GLU A 189 -12.81 2.89 -2.48
CA GLU A 189 -12.45 4.27 -2.88
C GLU A 189 -11.45 4.80 -1.87
N LEU A 190 -10.28 4.17 -1.90
CA LEU A 190 -9.21 4.42 -0.96
C LEU A 190 -8.33 5.55 -1.48
N THR A 191 -8.16 6.60 -0.67
CA THR A 191 -7.24 7.70 -0.96
C THR A 191 -6.19 7.82 0.12
N ILE A 192 -4.92 7.84 -0.29
CA ILE A 192 -3.79 8.20 0.56
C ILE A 192 -3.21 9.51 0.07
N LYS A 193 -3.20 10.50 0.95
CA LYS A 193 -2.50 11.77 0.75
C LYS A 193 -1.28 11.81 1.64
N ILE A 194 -0.10 12.00 1.06
CA ILE A 194 1.17 12.15 1.77
C ILE A 194 1.59 13.60 1.64
N GLU A 195 1.71 14.29 2.75
CA GLU A 195 2.05 15.71 2.84
C GLU A 195 3.35 15.86 3.62
N TRP A 196 4.18 16.81 3.21
CA TRP A 196 5.35 17.21 3.98
C TRP A 196 5.32 18.71 4.21
N SER A 197 5.93 19.15 5.31
CA SER A 197 6.18 20.56 5.55
C SER A 197 7.53 20.77 6.22
N TRP A 198 8.27 21.76 5.73
CA TRP A 198 9.45 22.27 6.39
C TRP A 198 9.02 23.16 7.57
N ALA A 199 9.41 22.80 8.78
CA ALA A 199 9.00 23.50 9.98
C ALA A 199 9.40 25.00 9.95
N ILE A 200 8.48 25.88 10.35
CA ILE A 200 8.78 27.31 10.54
C ILE A 200 9.35 27.50 11.96
N GLY A 201 10.48 28.20 12.09
CA GLY A 201 11.13 28.45 13.38
C GLY A 201 11.90 27.23 13.90
N GLY A 202 12.54 26.48 13.00
CA GLY A 202 13.50 25.43 13.33
C GLY A 202 14.82 26.00 13.87
N ASP A 203 15.92 25.27 13.69
CA ASP A 203 17.24 25.80 13.99
C ASP A 203 17.71 26.63 12.78
N ASP A 204 17.57 27.95 12.89
CA ASP A 204 17.91 28.89 11.80
C ASP A 204 19.34 28.68 11.27
N LYS A 205 20.29 28.29 12.13
CA LYS A 205 21.66 28.01 11.70
C LYS A 205 21.73 26.72 10.90
N ALA A 206 21.05 25.67 11.35
CA ALA A 206 20.99 24.39 10.63
C ALA A 206 20.30 24.53 9.26
N ASP A 207 19.21 25.28 9.20
CA ASP A 207 18.51 25.62 7.94
C ASP A 207 19.43 26.38 6.99
N THR A 208 20.16 27.37 7.51
CA THR A 208 21.13 28.15 6.73
C THR A 208 22.27 27.26 6.20
N ILE A 209 22.83 26.38 7.04
CA ILE A 209 23.87 25.41 6.65
C ILE A 209 23.37 24.49 5.53
N LEU A 210 22.15 23.96 5.64
CA LEU A 210 21.53 23.17 4.57
C LEU A 210 21.33 23.99 3.29
N GLY A 211 21.01 25.28 3.43
CA GLY A 211 20.98 26.28 2.37
C GLY A 211 22.26 26.38 1.56
N TYR A 212 23.38 26.51 2.28
CA TYR A 212 24.71 26.56 1.66
C TYR A 212 25.07 25.24 0.97
N LEU A 213 24.79 24.11 1.62
CA LEU A 213 25.07 22.77 1.07
C LEU A 213 24.24 22.44 -0.16
N ALA A 214 23.04 23.02 -0.30
CA ALA A 214 22.18 22.79 -1.45
C ALA A 214 22.63 23.54 -2.71
N ASN A 215 23.33 24.67 -2.57
CA ASN A 215 23.66 25.56 -3.70
C ASN A 215 25.00 25.26 -4.39
N ASP A 216 25.85 24.39 -3.84
CA ASP A 216 27.00 23.74 -4.52
C ASP A 216 27.93 24.65 -5.37
N VAL A 217 28.00 25.97 -5.13
CA VAL A 217 28.88 26.86 -5.94
C VAL A 217 30.28 27.03 -5.36
N ASP A 218 30.47 26.83 -4.05
CA ASP A 218 31.78 26.86 -3.36
C ASP A 218 31.72 26.29 -1.91
N ALA A 219 30.56 25.81 -1.45
CA ALA A 219 30.27 25.57 -0.03
C ALA A 219 30.90 24.29 0.56
N THR A 220 31.17 23.28 -0.26
CA THR A 220 31.88 22.06 0.16
C THR A 220 33.35 22.35 0.54
N ASN A 221 33.92 23.46 0.07
CA ASN A 221 35.30 23.86 0.37
C ASN A 221 35.42 24.81 1.58
N GLY A 222 34.32 25.32 2.15
CA GLY A 222 34.36 26.30 3.24
C GLY A 222 33.76 25.82 4.57
N MET A 223 32.88 24.82 4.55
CA MET A 223 32.20 24.33 5.73
C MET A 223 32.81 23.01 6.20
N LEU A 224 33.37 23.03 7.42
CA LEU A 224 34.14 21.92 7.97
C LEU A 224 33.42 21.21 9.11
N LYS A 225 33.81 19.95 9.29
CA LYS A 225 33.53 19.17 10.49
C LYS A 225 34.64 19.42 11.50
N VAL A 226 34.36 20.22 12.53
CA VAL A 226 35.36 20.67 13.52
C VAL A 226 36.02 19.51 14.28
N ASP A 227 35.33 18.37 14.38
CA ASP A 227 35.83 17.18 15.08
C ASP A 227 36.85 16.35 14.28
N ASP A 228 37.05 16.65 12.98
CA ASP A 228 38.04 15.98 12.13
C ASP A 228 38.76 16.97 11.17
N PRO A 229 40.04 17.32 11.44
CA PRO A 229 40.74 18.44 10.82
C PRO A 229 41.09 18.31 9.32
N ASP A 230 40.69 17.21 8.64
CA ASP A 230 40.85 17.02 7.19
C ASP A 230 39.50 17.01 6.41
N GLN A 231 38.35 17.37 7.03
CA GLN A 231 37.03 16.97 6.53
C GLN A 231 36.12 18.06 5.96
N THR A 232 35.95 17.99 4.64
CA THR A 232 34.76 18.48 3.94
C THR A 232 33.55 17.58 4.28
N LEU A 233 32.35 18.17 4.30
CA LEU A 233 31.11 17.43 4.52
C LEU A 233 30.80 16.50 3.34
N VAL A 234 30.37 15.27 3.62
CA VAL A 234 30.03 14.28 2.60
C VAL A 234 28.51 14.21 2.41
N ALA A 235 28.05 14.49 1.19
CA ALA A 235 26.65 14.35 0.83
C ALA A 235 26.15 12.91 1.04
N ASP A 236 24.89 12.78 1.44
CA ASP A 236 24.20 11.55 1.81
C ASP A 236 24.74 10.80 3.03
N THR A 237 25.83 11.28 3.65
CA THR A 237 26.41 10.72 4.86
C THR A 237 26.30 11.69 6.02
N ASP A 238 26.85 12.89 5.87
CA ASP A 238 26.81 13.95 6.88
C ASP A 238 25.63 14.91 6.68
N PHE A 239 25.08 14.98 5.47
CA PHE A 239 23.90 15.78 5.15
C PHE A 239 23.16 15.25 3.91
N CYS A 240 21.89 15.60 3.75
CA CYS A 240 21.16 15.40 2.50
C CYS A 240 20.20 16.57 2.28
N THR A 241 20.19 17.13 1.08
CA THR A 241 19.32 18.25 0.68
C THR A 241 18.20 17.79 -0.27
N ASN A 242 18.16 16.50 -0.57
CA ASN A 242 17.17 15.88 -1.45
C ASN A 242 16.16 15.07 -0.64
N VAL A 243 14.98 14.91 -1.22
CA VAL A 243 13.91 14.08 -0.67
C VAL A 243 13.36 13.18 -1.77
N GLY A 244 13.09 11.93 -1.43
CA GLY A 244 12.65 10.94 -2.39
C GLY A 244 12.15 9.67 -1.72
N TYR A 245 11.08 9.12 -2.26
CA TYR A 245 10.47 7.89 -1.78
C TYR A 245 9.77 7.14 -2.93
N THR A 246 9.51 5.86 -2.72
CA THR A 246 8.66 5.03 -3.58
C THR A 246 7.45 4.57 -2.78
N PHE A 247 6.26 4.69 -3.35
CA PHE A 247 5.01 4.21 -2.75
C PHE A 247 4.24 3.30 -3.71
N SER A 248 3.68 2.22 -3.19
CA SER A 248 2.82 1.29 -3.92
C SER A 248 1.70 0.73 -3.04
N MET A 249 0.58 0.38 -3.68
CA MET A 249 -0.55 -0.32 -3.08
C MET A 249 -0.75 -1.66 -3.76
N THR A 250 -1.09 -2.69 -3.00
CA THR A 250 -1.36 -4.03 -3.52
C THR A 250 -2.71 -4.50 -3.00
N ALA A 251 -3.62 -4.85 -3.90
CA ALA A 251 -4.86 -5.54 -3.56
C ALA A 251 -4.71 -7.05 -3.82
N GLU A 252 -5.01 -7.87 -2.82
CA GLU A 252 -4.96 -9.33 -2.88
C GLU A 252 -6.32 -9.92 -2.51
N GLN A 253 -6.80 -10.89 -3.29
CA GLN A 253 -7.98 -11.66 -2.95
C GLN A 253 -7.76 -12.45 -1.66
N VAL A 254 -8.80 -12.56 -0.84
CA VAL A 254 -8.86 -13.42 0.35
C VAL A 254 -9.87 -14.55 0.06
N ASP A 255 -9.49 -15.78 0.41
CA ASP A 255 -10.30 -17.00 0.24
C ASP A 255 -11.19 -17.28 1.46
#